data_AF-A0A2T5RKL9-F1
#
_entry.id   AF-A0A2T5RKL9-F1
#
_cell.length_a   1.000
_cell.length_b   1.000
_cell.length_c   1.000
_cell.angle_alpha   90.00
_cell.angle_beta   90.00
_cell.angle_gamma   90.00
#
_symmetry.space_group_name_H-M   'P 1'
#
loop_
_entity.id
_entity.type
_entity.pdbx_description
1 polymer ?
#
loop_
_entity_poly.entity_id
_entity_poly.type
_entity_poly.pdbx_seq_one_letter_code
_entity_poly.pdbx_strand_id
1 'polypeptide(L)'
;MELYIFRYLFTGFKVGKSVDELLTKDFIRQVHDLAHRVRHESHRLKGLIRLKEAVGGKYYAAVEPDYKTLILLAPHFKSRFSTMDWIIHDHKREEAVIYSAEDKEWLLIDLEKGFEPQLSSREAEVQDLWRAFFSAVSIQNRKNRKVQQQFMPKKYWKHLIERPGSSQNYKLE
;
A
#
# COMPACT_ATOMS: atom_id res chain seq x y z
N MET A 1 -19.26 -16.00 0.04
CA MET A 1 -17.93 -15.67 -0.54
C MET A 1 -17.04 -16.90 -0.64
N GLU A 2 -16.79 -17.61 0.47
CA GLU A 2 -15.95 -18.83 0.51
C GLU A 2 -16.44 -19.93 -0.45
N LEU A 3 -17.75 -20.11 -0.57
CA LEU A 3 -18.34 -21.07 -1.53
C LEU A 3 -17.97 -20.77 -2.99
N TYR A 4 -17.79 -19.50 -3.37
CA TYR A 4 -17.39 -19.13 -4.73
C TYR A 4 -15.94 -19.51 -5.02
N ILE A 5 -15.05 -19.26 -4.06
CA ILE A 5 -13.64 -19.65 -4.15
C ILE A 5 -13.52 -21.18 -4.19
N PHE A 6 -14.25 -21.89 -3.32
CA PHE A 6 -14.29 -23.34 -3.32
C PHE A 6 -14.72 -23.90 -4.68
N ARG A 7 -15.85 -23.41 -5.23
CA ARG A 7 -16.34 -23.85 -6.55
C ARG A 7 -15.36 -23.51 -7.68
N TYR A 8 -14.74 -22.33 -7.62
CA TYR A 8 -13.71 -21.92 -8.59
C TYR A 8 -12.52 -22.89 -8.58
N LEU A 9 -11.94 -23.16 -7.41
CA LEU A 9 -10.80 -24.06 -7.27
C LEU A 9 -11.12 -25.48 -7.72
N PHE A 10 -12.24 -26.05 -7.26
CA PHE A 10 -12.64 -27.41 -7.64
C PHE A 10 -12.97 -27.53 -9.14
N THR A 11 -13.52 -26.49 -9.75
CA THR A 11 -13.73 -26.45 -11.20
C THR A 11 -12.38 -26.36 -11.91
N GLY A 12 -11.49 -25.49 -11.45
CA GLY A 12 -10.13 -25.32 -11.96
C GLY A 12 -9.29 -26.59 -11.90
N PHE A 13 -9.43 -27.40 -10.85
CA PHE A 13 -8.77 -28.70 -10.75
C PHE A 13 -9.24 -29.71 -11.81
N LYS A 14 -10.47 -29.57 -12.33
CA LYS A 14 -11.01 -30.44 -13.38
C LYS A 14 -10.68 -29.96 -14.79
N VAL A 15 -10.77 -28.65 -15.04
CA VAL A 15 -10.66 -28.07 -16.40
C VAL A 15 -9.34 -27.35 -16.65
N GLY A 16 -8.50 -27.20 -15.62
CA GLY A 16 -7.23 -26.47 -15.68
C GLY A 16 -7.42 -24.98 -15.89
N LYS A 17 -6.46 -24.37 -16.59
CA LYS A 17 -6.41 -22.92 -16.88
C LYS A 17 -7.63 -22.36 -17.62
N SER A 18 -8.40 -23.22 -18.30
CA SER A 18 -9.62 -22.80 -19.02
C SER A 18 -10.75 -22.36 -18.08
N VAL A 19 -10.63 -22.58 -16.77
CA VAL A 19 -11.63 -22.14 -15.78
C VAL A 19 -11.91 -20.64 -15.85
N ASP A 20 -10.90 -19.83 -16.20
CA ASP A 20 -11.03 -18.38 -16.34
C ASP A 20 -11.93 -17.97 -17.52
N GLU A 21 -12.13 -18.85 -18.50
CA GLU A 21 -12.96 -18.59 -19.69
C GLU A 21 -14.45 -18.89 -19.45
N LEU A 22 -14.79 -19.62 -18.38
CA LEU A 22 -16.15 -20.05 -18.04
C LEU A 22 -16.97 -18.92 -17.37
N LEU A 23 -16.94 -17.72 -17.95
CA LEU A 23 -17.51 -16.48 -17.41
C LEU A 23 -19.05 -16.50 -17.25
N THR A 24 -19.73 -17.44 -17.92
CA THR A 24 -21.17 -17.68 -17.74
C THR A 24 -21.52 -18.25 -16.37
N LYS A 25 -20.52 -18.77 -15.63
CA LYS A 25 -20.69 -19.25 -14.26
C LYS A 25 -20.52 -18.09 -13.28
N ASP A 26 -21.57 -17.78 -12.52
CA ASP A 26 -21.55 -16.65 -11.57
C ASP A 26 -20.38 -16.69 -10.59
N PHE A 27 -20.03 -17.87 -10.06
CA PHE A 27 -18.95 -17.99 -9.08
C PHE A 27 -17.57 -17.62 -9.65
N ILE A 28 -17.36 -17.77 -10.96
CA ILE A 28 -16.11 -17.39 -11.63
C ILE A 28 -16.02 -15.87 -11.71
N ARG A 29 -17.08 -15.22 -12.22
CA ARG A 29 -17.16 -13.75 -12.27
C ARG A 29 -16.97 -13.13 -10.88
N GLN A 30 -17.59 -13.70 -9.84
CA GLN A 30 -17.42 -13.22 -8.47
C GLN A 30 -15.97 -13.31 -7.96
N VAL A 31 -15.27 -14.40 -8.30
CA VAL A 31 -13.84 -14.55 -7.96
C VAL A 31 -12.97 -13.56 -8.72
N HIS A 32 -13.24 -13.33 -10.02
CA HIS A 32 -12.57 -12.31 -10.82
C HIS A 32 -12.78 -10.89 -10.25
N ASP A 33 -14.02 -10.55 -9.90
CA ASP A 33 -14.37 -9.25 -9.31
C ASP A 33 -13.66 -9.03 -7.95
N LEU A 34 -13.52 -10.08 -7.14
CA LEU A 34 -12.72 -10.05 -5.91
C LEU A 34 -11.23 -9.85 -6.20
N ALA A 35 -10.66 -10.65 -7.10
CA ALA A 35 -9.24 -10.56 -7.47
C ALA A 35 -8.89 -9.18 -8.04
N HIS A 36 -9.76 -8.63 -8.89
CA HIS A 36 -9.61 -7.29 -9.45
C HIS A 36 -9.56 -6.22 -8.35
N ARG A 37 -10.46 -6.28 -7.36
CA ARG A 37 -10.48 -5.33 -6.24
C ARG A 37 -9.20 -5.38 -5.40
N VAL A 38 -8.72 -6.58 -5.07
CA VAL A 38 -7.46 -6.78 -4.32
C VAL A 38 -6.27 -6.24 -5.11
N ARG A 39 -6.17 -6.58 -6.40
CA ARG A 39 -5.08 -6.13 -7.29
C ARG A 39 -5.09 -4.61 -7.45
N HIS A 40 -6.27 -4.01 -7.62
CA HIS A 40 -6.42 -2.58 -7.79
C HIS A 40 -6.04 -1.80 -6.52
N GLU A 41 -6.44 -2.30 -5.35
CA GLU A 41 -6.00 -1.71 -4.07
C GLU A 41 -4.48 -1.84 -3.88
N SER A 42 -3.91 -3.04 -4.12
CA SER A 42 -2.46 -3.25 -4.04
C SER A 42 -1.70 -2.32 -5.00
N HIS A 43 -2.13 -2.20 -6.25
CA HIS A 43 -1.51 -1.30 -7.22
C HIS A 43 -1.54 0.16 -6.74
N ARG A 44 -2.65 0.61 -6.17
CA ARG A 44 -2.78 1.97 -5.62
C ARG A 44 -1.81 2.20 -4.45
N LEU A 45 -1.71 1.24 -3.54
CA LEU A 45 -0.86 1.36 -2.34
C LEU A 45 0.63 1.50 -2.68
N LYS A 46 1.10 0.94 -3.80
CA LYS A 46 2.47 1.17 -4.30
C LYS A 46 2.83 2.66 -4.40
N GLY A 47 1.88 3.52 -4.76
CA GLY A 47 2.08 4.96 -4.85
C GLY A 47 1.71 5.75 -3.59
N LEU A 48 1.00 5.15 -2.63
CA LEU A 48 0.49 5.85 -1.44
C LEU A 48 1.28 5.54 -0.18
N ILE A 49 1.98 4.42 -0.12
CA ILE A 49 2.86 4.08 1.01
C ILE A 49 3.95 5.16 1.14
N ARG A 50 4.17 5.61 2.38
CA ARG A 50 5.21 6.58 2.74
C ARG A 50 6.12 5.93 3.77
N LEU A 51 7.34 5.61 3.34
CA LEU A 51 8.39 5.15 4.23
C LEU A 51 8.94 6.35 5.00
N LYS A 52 9.06 6.17 6.31
CA LYS A 52 9.60 7.14 7.27
C LYS A 52 10.83 6.53 7.91
N GLU A 53 11.88 7.31 8.09
CA GLU A 53 13.09 6.85 8.77
C GLU A 53 12.80 6.64 10.26
N ALA A 54 13.08 5.43 10.73
CA ALA A 54 13.05 5.03 12.12
C ALA A 54 14.47 5.03 12.71
N VAL A 55 14.56 4.99 14.04
CA VAL A 55 15.85 4.86 14.74
C VAL A 55 16.62 3.64 14.22
N GLY A 56 17.93 3.80 14.04
CA GLY A 56 18.82 2.75 13.54
C GLY A 56 18.86 2.61 12.02
N GLY A 57 18.45 3.65 11.26
CA GLY A 57 18.58 3.70 9.80
C GLY A 57 17.62 2.77 9.04
N LYS A 58 16.59 2.28 9.73
CA LYS A 58 15.52 1.45 9.17
C LYS A 58 14.36 2.31 8.74
N TYR A 59 13.48 1.78 7.91
CA TYR A 59 12.32 2.52 7.41
C TYR A 59 11.02 1.84 7.79
N TYR A 60 9.99 2.64 8.07
CA TYR A 60 8.68 2.16 8.45
C TYR A 60 7.58 2.86 7.69
N ALA A 61 6.57 2.11 7.27
CA ALA A 61 5.33 2.64 6.74
C ALA A 61 4.13 1.93 7.37
N ALA A 62 3.12 2.70 7.75
CA ALA A 62 1.82 2.18 8.15
C ALA A 62 0.82 2.27 6.98
N VAL A 63 -0.04 1.27 6.85
CA VAL A 63 -1.17 1.22 5.92
C VAL A 63 -2.38 0.58 6.59
N GLU A 64 -3.56 0.86 6.04
CA GLU A 64 -4.79 0.16 6.46
C GLU A 64 -5.64 -0.17 5.24
N PRO A 65 -5.25 -1.21 4.48
CA PRO A 65 -5.98 -1.67 3.31
C PRO A 65 -7.30 -2.38 3.66
N ASP A 66 -8.26 -2.35 2.75
CA ASP A 66 -9.48 -3.14 2.87
C ASP A 66 -9.18 -4.63 2.76
N TYR A 67 -8.20 -5.00 1.92
CA TYR A 67 -7.79 -6.37 1.65
C TYR A 67 -6.37 -6.68 2.18
N LYS A 68 -6.06 -7.97 2.38
CA LYS A 68 -4.69 -8.41 2.69
C LYS A 68 -3.79 -8.22 1.47
N THR A 69 -3.07 -7.11 1.42
CA THR A 69 -2.28 -6.69 0.24
C THR A 69 -0.77 -6.77 0.44
N LEU A 70 -0.29 -6.96 1.68
CA LEU A 70 1.13 -6.89 2.01
C LEU A 70 2.01 -7.83 1.16
N ILE A 71 1.61 -9.09 1.00
CA ILE A 71 2.33 -10.07 0.16
C ILE A 71 2.45 -9.58 -1.29
N LEU A 72 1.40 -8.95 -1.82
CA LEU A 72 1.38 -8.42 -3.20
C LEU A 72 2.22 -7.14 -3.35
N LEU A 73 2.44 -6.42 -2.25
CA LEU A 73 3.25 -5.21 -2.20
C LEU A 73 4.75 -5.54 -2.07
N ALA A 74 5.10 -6.58 -1.31
CA ALA A 74 6.49 -6.90 -0.96
C ALA A 74 7.45 -6.95 -2.16
N PRO A 75 7.14 -7.63 -3.30
CA PRO A 75 8.05 -7.66 -4.45
C PRO A 75 8.33 -6.26 -5.04
N HIS A 76 7.33 -5.37 -5.04
CA HIS A 76 7.51 -4.01 -5.55
C HIS A 76 8.47 -3.20 -4.68
N PHE A 77 8.29 -3.24 -3.35
CA PHE A 77 9.15 -2.50 -2.43
C PHE A 77 10.55 -3.12 -2.33
N LYS A 78 10.69 -4.45 -2.37
CA LYS A 78 12.00 -5.14 -2.48
C LYS A 78 12.76 -4.67 -3.71
N SER A 79 12.09 -4.54 -4.86
CA SER A 79 12.73 -4.04 -6.08
C SER A 79 13.07 -2.55 -6.02
N ARG A 80 12.18 -1.72 -5.46
CA ARG A 80 12.31 -0.24 -5.45
C ARG A 80 13.27 0.29 -4.38
N PHE A 81 13.37 -0.40 -3.25
CA PHE A 81 14.13 -0.02 -2.04
C PHE A 81 15.00 -1.20 -1.58
N SER A 82 15.73 -1.79 -2.52
CA SER A 82 16.54 -3.01 -2.29
C SER A 82 17.76 -2.80 -1.38
N THR A 83 18.13 -1.55 -1.10
CA THR A 83 19.31 -1.17 -0.30
C THR A 83 18.95 -0.66 1.08
N MET A 84 17.67 -0.74 1.46
CA MET A 84 17.15 -0.19 2.71
C MET A 84 16.41 -1.29 3.46
N ASP A 85 16.63 -1.39 4.77
CA ASP A 85 15.80 -2.23 5.62
C ASP A 85 14.47 -1.52 5.88
N TRP A 86 13.36 -2.20 5.64
CA TRP A 86 12.05 -1.59 5.78
C TRP A 86 10.97 -2.52 6.33
N ILE A 87 9.97 -1.90 6.94
CA ILE A 87 8.77 -2.54 7.47
C ILE A 87 7.55 -1.85 6.87
N ILE A 88 6.63 -2.62 6.30
CA ILE A 88 5.30 -2.14 5.89
C ILE A 88 4.26 -2.84 6.74
N HIS A 89 3.62 -2.08 7.62
CA HIS A 89 2.68 -2.54 8.63
C HIS A 89 1.22 -2.28 8.21
N ASP A 90 0.41 -3.34 8.12
CA ASP A 90 -1.04 -3.26 8.07
C ASP A 90 -1.60 -3.07 9.49
N HIS A 91 -1.79 -1.81 9.88
CA HIS A 91 -2.24 -1.41 11.22
C HIS A 91 -3.61 -1.97 11.59
N LYS A 92 -4.45 -2.26 10.59
CA LYS A 92 -5.79 -2.81 10.81
C LYS A 92 -5.74 -4.28 11.23
N ARG A 93 -4.68 -5.00 10.84
CA ARG A 93 -4.54 -6.44 11.04
C ARG A 93 -3.39 -6.83 11.96
N GLU A 94 -2.57 -5.85 12.35
CA GLU A 94 -1.37 -6.09 13.16
C GLU A 94 -0.43 -7.08 12.44
N GLU A 95 -0.35 -6.99 11.11
CA GLU A 95 0.53 -7.80 10.25
C GLU A 95 1.54 -6.88 9.58
N ALA A 96 2.79 -7.32 9.38
CA ALA A 96 3.78 -6.54 8.65
C ALA A 96 4.65 -7.39 7.73
N VAL A 97 5.06 -6.79 6.62
CA VAL A 97 6.18 -7.30 5.83
C VAL A 97 7.44 -6.60 6.28
N ILE A 98 8.44 -7.38 6.67
CA ILE A 98 9.79 -6.93 6.99
C ILE A 98 10.73 -7.36 5.87
N TYR A 99 11.59 -6.46 5.42
CA TYR A 99 12.63 -6.75 4.44
C TYR A 99 14.01 -6.46 4.99
N SER A 100 14.92 -7.40 4.75
CA SER A 100 16.35 -7.29 5.01
C SER A 100 17.09 -6.99 3.71
N ALA A 101 17.77 -5.84 3.65
CA ALA A 101 18.61 -5.46 2.53
C ALA A 101 19.89 -6.29 2.45
N GLU A 102 20.36 -6.85 3.58
CA GLU A 102 21.51 -7.75 3.64
C GLU A 102 21.16 -9.10 2.99
N ASP A 103 20.10 -9.75 3.48
CA ASP A 103 19.68 -11.08 3.00
C ASP A 103 18.96 -11.04 1.66
N LYS A 104 18.52 -9.84 1.25
CA LYS A 104 17.60 -9.62 0.12
C LYS A 104 16.27 -10.37 0.26
N GLU A 105 15.86 -10.73 1.46
CA GLU A 105 14.62 -11.48 1.71
C GLU A 105 13.60 -10.65 2.49
N TRP A 106 12.32 -11.02 2.34
CA TRP A 106 11.23 -10.45 3.12
C TRP A 106 10.40 -11.55 3.78
N LEU A 107 9.85 -11.21 4.95
CA LEU A 107 8.99 -12.09 5.74
C LEU A 107 7.70 -11.37 6.07
N LEU A 108 6.60 -12.11 6.11
CA LEU A 108 5.34 -11.64 6.69
C LEU A 108 5.28 -12.12 8.14
N ILE A 109 5.08 -11.20 9.07
CA ILE A 109 4.95 -11.49 10.50
C ILE A 109 3.72 -10.82 11.09
N ASP A 110 3.28 -11.33 12.24
CA ASP A 110 2.36 -10.61 13.12
C ASP A 110 3.17 -9.66 14.01
N LEU A 111 2.62 -8.47 14.26
CA LEU A 111 3.15 -7.47 15.16
C LEU A 111 2.29 -7.38 16.42
N GLU A 112 2.89 -6.87 17.49
CA GLU A 112 2.15 -6.55 18.70
C GLU A 112 1.17 -5.40 18.45
N LYS A 113 0.01 -5.49 19.08
CA LYS A 113 -1.00 -4.43 19.06
C LYS A 113 -0.42 -3.11 19.54
N GLY A 114 -0.60 -2.07 18.73
CA GLY A 114 -0.12 -0.72 19.05
C GLY A 114 1.38 -0.54 18.84
N PHE A 115 2.05 -1.46 18.15
CA PHE A 115 3.42 -1.25 17.70
C PHE A 115 3.53 0.04 16.89
N GLU A 116 4.35 0.96 17.39
CA GLU A 116 4.76 2.18 16.70
C GLU A 116 6.26 2.37 16.88
N PRO A 117 7.03 2.45 15.78
CA PRO A 117 8.47 2.66 15.90
C PRO A 117 8.78 4.10 16.27
N GLN A 118 9.88 4.27 17.00
CA GLN A 118 10.47 5.58 17.20
C GLN A 118 11.07 6.09 15.89
N LEU A 119 10.61 7.25 15.43
CA LEU A 119 11.13 7.92 14.24
C LEU A 119 12.51 8.53 14.53
N SER A 120 13.34 8.65 13.48
CA SER A 120 14.62 9.34 13.58
C SER A 120 14.40 10.83 13.87
N SER A 121 15.37 11.50 14.49
CA SER A 121 15.29 12.96 14.70
C SER A 121 15.24 13.75 13.39
N ARG A 122 15.84 13.21 12.33
CA ARG A 122 15.89 13.81 10.99
C ARG A 122 14.58 13.65 10.21
N GLU A 123 13.77 12.64 10.53
CA GLU A 123 12.54 12.33 9.79
C GLU A 123 11.56 13.52 9.75
N ALA A 124 11.52 14.35 10.80
CA ALA A 124 10.70 15.56 10.79
C ALA A 124 11.10 16.53 9.67
N GLU A 125 12.40 16.79 9.50
CA GLU A 125 12.95 17.64 8.45
C GLU A 125 12.68 17.04 7.05
N VAL A 126 12.81 15.71 6.90
CA VAL A 126 12.51 15.01 5.64
C VAL A 126 11.05 15.21 5.24
N GLN A 127 10.13 15.13 6.20
CA GLN A 127 8.71 15.37 5.93
C GLN A 127 8.42 16.82 5.55
N ASP A 128 9.13 17.80 6.12
CA ASP A 128 9.02 19.20 5.70
C ASP A 128 9.52 19.42 4.28
N LEU A 129 10.67 18.84 3.92
CA LEU A 129 11.16 18.86 2.54
C LEU A 129 10.15 18.23 1.57
N TRP A 130 9.51 17.13 1.97
CA TRP A 130 8.45 16.51 1.17
C TRP A 130 7.24 17.44 0.98
N ARG A 131 6.78 18.11 2.05
CA ARG A 131 5.68 19.09 1.98
C ARG A 131 6.04 20.27 1.07
N ALA A 132 7.25 20.79 1.20
CA ALA A 132 7.76 21.87 0.36
C ALA A 132 7.79 21.46 -1.13
N PHE A 133 8.35 20.29 -1.42
CA PHE A 133 8.37 19.70 -2.75
C PHE A 133 6.96 19.53 -3.31
N PHE A 134 6.06 18.90 -2.56
CA PHE A 134 4.68 18.66 -2.97
C PHE A 134 3.93 19.95 -3.28
N SER A 135 4.16 21.00 -2.50
CA SER A 135 3.62 22.34 -2.74
C SER A 135 4.17 22.93 -4.05
N ALA A 136 5.50 22.90 -4.22
CA ALA A 136 6.17 23.49 -5.38
C ALA A 136 5.78 22.86 -6.72
N VAL A 137 5.59 21.54 -6.77
CA VAL A 137 5.21 20.84 -8.01
C VAL A 137 3.70 20.89 -8.30
N SER A 138 2.89 21.39 -7.37
CA SER A 138 1.43 21.44 -7.53
C SER A 138 1.00 22.59 -8.47
N ILE A 139 0.48 22.23 -9.64
CA ILE A 139 -0.04 23.23 -10.61
C ILE A 139 -1.45 23.68 -10.19
N GLN A 140 -1.57 24.92 -9.71
CA GLN A 140 -2.81 25.46 -9.15
C GLN A 140 -3.99 25.43 -10.14
N ASN A 141 -3.72 25.73 -11.42
CA ASN A 141 -4.75 25.77 -12.46
C ASN A 141 -5.25 24.37 -12.89
N ARG A 142 -4.59 23.27 -12.46
CA ARG A 142 -5.00 21.88 -12.76
C ARG A 142 -5.71 21.19 -11.59
N LYS A 143 -6.29 21.98 -10.68
CA LYS A 143 -6.96 21.46 -9.48
C LYS A 143 -8.27 20.75 -9.83
N ASN A 144 -8.30 19.44 -9.62
CA ASN A 144 -9.53 18.64 -9.69
C ASN A 144 -9.64 17.73 -8.46
N ARG A 145 -10.39 18.18 -7.45
CA ARG A 145 -10.54 17.46 -6.17
C ARG A 145 -11.25 16.11 -6.32
N LYS A 146 -12.19 15.99 -7.26
CA LYS A 146 -12.93 14.75 -7.50
C LYS A 146 -11.99 13.67 -8.04
N VAL A 147 -11.20 14.03 -9.05
CA VAL A 147 -10.19 13.14 -9.65
C VAL A 147 -9.09 12.81 -8.64
N GLN A 148 -8.62 13.80 -7.87
CA GLN A 148 -7.64 13.55 -6.81
C GLN A 148 -8.16 12.53 -5.78
N GLN A 149 -9.42 12.62 -5.36
CA GLN A 149 -10.02 11.65 -4.43
C GLN A 149 -10.22 10.26 -5.06
N GLN A 150 -10.44 10.17 -6.37
CA GLN A 150 -10.49 8.89 -7.09
C GLN A 150 -9.12 8.20 -7.14
N PHE A 151 -8.02 8.96 -7.27
CA PHE A 151 -6.65 8.43 -7.26
C PHE A 151 -6.07 8.28 -5.85
N MET A 152 -6.48 9.10 -4.90
CA MET A 152 -6.07 9.09 -3.50
C MET A 152 -7.32 9.10 -2.60
N PRO A 153 -7.98 7.95 -2.38
CA PRO A 153 -9.13 7.86 -1.49
C PRO A 153 -8.81 8.32 -0.08
N LYS A 154 -9.74 9.05 0.55
CA LYS A 154 -9.56 9.68 1.87
C LYS A 154 -9.13 8.72 2.98
N LYS A 155 -9.55 7.46 2.91
CA LYS A 155 -9.20 6.44 3.91
C LYS A 155 -7.69 6.23 4.10
N TYR A 156 -6.88 6.53 3.08
CA TYR A 156 -5.43 6.41 3.17
C TYR A 156 -4.74 7.68 3.65
N TRP A 157 -5.44 8.83 3.73
CA TRP A 157 -4.81 10.13 4.00
C TRP A 157 -4.17 10.23 5.37
N LYS A 158 -4.64 9.45 6.34
CA LYS A 158 -4.04 9.38 7.68
C LYS A 158 -2.58 8.95 7.69
N HIS A 159 -2.16 8.19 6.68
CA HIS A 159 -0.79 7.66 6.56
C HIS A 159 0.07 8.47 5.57
N LEU A 160 -0.51 9.51 4.96
CA LEU A 160 0.21 10.40 4.04
C LEU A 160 0.87 11.56 4.81
N ILE A 161 2.03 11.98 4.32
CA ILE A 161 2.75 13.16 4.82
C ILE A 161 2.13 14.42 4.20
N GLU A 162 1.80 14.36 2.91
CA GLU A 162 1.07 15.40 2.22
C GLU A 162 -0.44 15.28 2.51
N ARG A 163 -1.08 16.38 2.89
CA ARG A 163 -2.55 16.41 2.96
C ARG A 163 -3.07 16.74 1.54
N PRO A 164 -3.88 15.87 0.90
CA PRO A 164 -4.37 16.19 -0.43
C PRO A 164 -5.20 17.47 -0.43
N GLY A 165 -4.75 18.45 -1.21
CA GLY A 165 -5.32 19.80 -1.23
C GLY A 165 -4.67 20.81 -0.27
N SER A 166 -3.66 20.43 0.51
CA SER A 166 -2.89 21.33 1.39
C SER A 166 -1.69 21.99 0.73
N SER A 167 -1.43 21.73 -0.56
CA SER A 167 -0.37 22.40 -1.31
C SER A 167 -0.51 23.93 -1.38
N GLN A 168 -1.61 24.48 -0.87
CA GLN A 168 -1.88 25.92 -0.82
C GLN A 168 -1.49 26.56 0.52
N ASN A 169 -1.26 25.77 1.58
CA ASN A 169 -1.09 26.28 2.95
C ASN A 169 0.35 26.14 3.47
N TYR A 170 1.24 25.51 2.70
CA TYR A 170 2.62 25.34 3.13
C TYR A 170 3.43 26.58 2.75
N LYS A 171 3.78 27.39 3.75
CA LYS A 171 4.77 28.46 3.64
C LYS A 171 6.05 27.95 4.28
N LEU A 172 7.18 28.08 3.59
CA LEU A 172 8.49 28.00 4.22
C LEU A 172 8.59 29.23 5.12
N GLU A 173 8.75 29.01 6.43
CA GLU A 173 9.10 30.09 7.37
C GLU A 173 10.55 30.54 7.13
#